data_AF-A0A7S1GLI1-F1
#
_entry.id   AF-A0A7S1GLI1-F1
#
_cell.length_a   1.000
_cell.length_b   1.000
_cell.length_c   1.000
_cell.angle_alpha   90.00
_cell.angle_beta   90.00
_cell.angle_gamma   90.00
#
_symmetry.space_group_name_H-M   'P 1'
#
loop_
_entity.id
_entity.type
_entity.pdbx_description
1 polymer ?
#
loop_
_entity_poly.entity_id
_entity_poly.type
_entity_poly.pdbx_seq_one_letter_code
_entity_poly.pdbx_strand_id
1 'polypeptide(L)'
;LHSNVYTHKTTQAATFMITDILASADPYFRIPTSIEGSVGKFKVEGLPISRAMLHPVSYLMLKDSVIDQIMMTTTPELSPARKIIRRLWNRDLYKLAVIRRIQLEDKTDAKIWQREAEEIKQELLQVRGHHTLNGQDIHLEEDDLIVEKHKIHHGSKQLNPLLFMRFLPKRELGNLRNPVDTLPKAAQVNENKFEGHIPRVFQEQNIRVFCRSPEKIEVLR
;
A
#
# COMPACT_ATOMS: atom_id res chain seq x y z
N LEU A 1 14.01 5.33 -2.18
CA LEU A 1 13.06 4.64 -3.10
C LEU A 1 11.64 4.62 -2.55
N HIS A 2 11.38 4.01 -1.38
CA HIS A 2 10.03 3.95 -0.80
C HIS A 2 9.32 5.30 -0.75
N SER A 3 9.93 6.33 -0.15
CA SER A 3 9.33 7.68 -0.03
C SER A 3 8.96 8.31 -1.39
N ASN A 4 9.82 8.16 -2.39
CA ASN A 4 9.71 8.96 -3.62
C ASN A 4 9.05 8.22 -4.79
N VAL A 5 9.01 6.88 -4.74
CA VAL A 5 8.56 6.04 -5.87
C VAL A 5 7.41 5.14 -5.44
N TYR A 6 7.68 4.15 -4.57
CA TYR A 6 6.71 3.12 -4.23
C TYR A 6 5.51 3.64 -3.45
N THR A 7 5.74 4.63 -2.58
CA THR A 7 4.71 5.22 -1.72
C THR A 7 4.37 6.64 -2.13
N HIS A 8 4.77 7.06 -3.34
CA HIS A 8 4.42 8.36 -3.87
C HIS A 8 2.90 8.50 -3.96
N LYS A 9 2.37 9.68 -3.63
CA LYS A 9 0.93 9.94 -3.54
C LYS A 9 0.15 9.51 -4.78
N THR A 10 0.69 9.77 -5.97
CA THR A 10 0.03 9.40 -7.23
C THR A 10 0.08 7.90 -7.49
N THR A 11 1.15 7.23 -7.07
CA THR A 11 1.28 5.77 -7.14
C THR A 11 0.22 5.14 -6.24
N GLN A 12 0.14 5.57 -4.98
CA GLN A 12 -0.86 5.06 -4.04
C GLN A 12 -2.31 5.37 -4.45
N ALA A 13 -2.57 6.56 -5.01
CA ALA A 13 -3.88 6.87 -5.58
C ALA A 13 -4.28 5.86 -6.67
N ALA A 14 -3.36 5.52 -7.58
CA ALA A 14 -3.62 4.52 -8.60
C ALA A 14 -3.78 3.11 -8.00
N THR A 15 -2.99 2.77 -6.96
CA THR A 15 -3.14 1.51 -6.22
C THR A 15 -4.53 1.39 -5.61
N PHE A 16 -5.04 2.42 -4.93
CA PHE A 16 -6.40 2.41 -4.39
C PHE A 16 -7.47 2.25 -5.47
N MET A 17 -7.33 2.94 -6.60
CA MET A 17 -8.25 2.75 -7.73
C MET A 17 -8.24 1.33 -8.26
N ILE A 18 -7.05 0.71 -8.40
CA ILE A 18 -6.92 -0.69 -8.84
C ILE A 18 -7.56 -1.62 -7.81
N THR A 19 -7.35 -1.39 -6.51
CA THR A 19 -8.02 -2.16 -5.46
C THR A 19 -9.53 -2.05 -5.55
N ASP A 20 -10.08 -0.84 -5.73
CA ASP A 20 -11.53 -0.63 -5.87
C ASP A 20 -12.08 -1.27 -7.17
N ILE A 21 -11.32 -1.26 -8.27
CA ILE A 21 -11.66 -1.98 -9.51
C ILE A 21 -11.77 -3.48 -9.25
N LEU A 22 -10.75 -4.08 -8.63
CA LEU A 22 -10.70 -5.52 -8.38
C LEU A 22 -11.78 -5.94 -7.38
N ALA A 23 -12.00 -5.16 -6.31
CA ALA A 23 -13.05 -5.42 -5.33
C ALA A 23 -14.45 -5.34 -5.94
N SER A 24 -14.71 -4.34 -6.79
CA SER A 24 -15.99 -4.20 -7.50
C SER A 24 -16.22 -5.32 -8.52
N ALA A 25 -15.15 -5.85 -9.11
CA ALA A 25 -15.22 -6.93 -10.09
C ALA A 25 -15.33 -8.32 -9.46
N ASP A 26 -14.81 -8.52 -8.24
CA ASP A 26 -14.68 -9.83 -7.59
C ASP A 26 -15.96 -10.67 -7.54
N PRO A 27 -17.17 -10.10 -7.27
CA PRO A 27 -18.39 -10.91 -7.22
C PRO A 27 -18.77 -11.54 -8.55
N TYR A 28 -18.39 -10.91 -9.67
CA TYR A 28 -18.92 -11.21 -11.01
C TYR A 28 -17.86 -11.73 -11.99
N PHE A 29 -16.61 -11.29 -11.86
CA PHE A 29 -15.52 -11.68 -12.75
C PHE A 29 -14.95 -13.04 -12.32
N ARG A 30 -14.83 -13.98 -13.26
CA ARG A 30 -14.31 -15.33 -13.02
C ARG A 30 -13.03 -15.60 -13.79
N ILE A 31 -12.03 -16.10 -13.08
CA ILE A 31 -10.74 -16.52 -13.62
C ILE A 31 -10.81 -18.01 -13.94
N PRO A 32 -10.38 -18.44 -15.14
CA PRO A 32 -10.45 -19.83 -15.54
C PRO A 32 -9.62 -20.73 -14.61
N THR A 33 -10.14 -21.94 -14.36
CA THR A 33 -9.49 -23.00 -13.58
C THR A 33 -8.87 -24.07 -14.48
N SER A 34 -9.10 -24.02 -15.79
CA SER A 34 -8.54 -24.95 -16.76
C SER A 34 -8.06 -24.22 -18.00
N ILE A 35 -6.93 -24.67 -18.54
CA ILE A 35 -6.41 -24.31 -19.86
C ILE A 35 -6.48 -25.57 -20.73
N GLU A 36 -6.60 -25.44 -22.06
CA GLU A 36 -6.47 -26.59 -22.96
C GLU A 36 -5.18 -27.39 -22.65
N GLY A 37 -5.31 -28.70 -22.43
CA GLY A 37 -4.22 -29.58 -21.99
C GLY A 37 -4.06 -29.74 -20.47
N SER A 38 -4.88 -29.06 -19.64
CA SER A 38 -4.85 -29.23 -18.18
C SER A 38 -5.44 -30.58 -17.76
N VAL A 39 -4.59 -31.51 -17.32
CA VAL A 39 -4.98 -32.82 -16.80
C VAL A 39 -5.33 -32.69 -15.31
N GLY A 40 -6.56 -32.26 -15.00
CA GLY A 40 -7.02 -32.07 -13.63
C GLY A 40 -8.43 -32.63 -13.40
N LYS A 41 -8.62 -33.37 -12.29
CA LYS A 41 -9.90 -33.97 -11.88
C LYS A 41 -10.95 -32.96 -11.37
N PHE A 42 -10.57 -31.70 -11.16
CA PHE A 42 -11.43 -30.68 -10.55
C PHE A 42 -11.75 -29.58 -11.56
N LYS A 43 -12.78 -29.78 -12.39
CA LYS A 43 -13.36 -28.73 -13.22
C LYS A 43 -14.33 -27.90 -12.37
N VAL A 44 -13.84 -26.82 -11.77
CA VAL A 44 -14.69 -25.83 -11.09
C VAL A 44 -14.97 -24.71 -12.09
N GLU A 45 -16.22 -24.29 -12.23
CA GLU A 45 -16.53 -23.05 -12.97
C GLU A 45 -15.75 -21.90 -12.33
N GLY A 46 -15.09 -21.05 -13.14
CA GLY A 46 -13.98 -20.17 -12.73
C GLY A 46 -14.07 -19.49 -11.36
N LEU A 47 -12.93 -19.15 -10.77
CA LEU A 47 -12.86 -18.58 -9.42
C LEU A 47 -12.95 -17.05 -9.41
N PRO A 48 -13.51 -16.42 -8.36
CA PRO A 48 -13.34 -14.99 -8.13
C PRO A 48 -11.86 -14.61 -7.99
N ILE A 49 -11.55 -13.34 -8.23
CA ILE A 49 -10.20 -12.79 -8.17
C ILE A 49 -9.58 -13.06 -6.79
N SER A 50 -10.34 -12.82 -5.72
CA SER A 50 -9.96 -13.01 -4.32
C SER A 50 -9.65 -14.46 -3.95
N ARG A 51 -10.16 -15.44 -4.71
CA ARG A 51 -9.94 -16.88 -4.46
C ARG A 51 -9.01 -17.54 -5.47
N ALA A 52 -8.47 -16.79 -6.43
CA ALA A 52 -7.58 -17.33 -7.46
C ALA A 52 -6.36 -18.05 -6.86
N MET A 53 -5.85 -17.55 -5.73
CA MET A 53 -4.71 -18.16 -4.99
C MET A 53 -4.97 -19.57 -4.48
N LEU A 54 -6.24 -20.01 -4.39
CA LEU A 54 -6.60 -21.37 -3.97
C LEU A 54 -6.43 -22.40 -5.09
N HIS A 55 -6.22 -21.97 -6.34
CA HIS A 55 -6.07 -22.86 -7.49
C HIS A 55 -4.87 -22.47 -8.35
N PRO A 56 -3.89 -23.37 -8.59
CA PRO A 56 -2.62 -23.03 -9.22
C PRO A 56 -2.77 -22.46 -10.63
N VAL A 57 -3.65 -23.02 -11.45
CA VAL A 57 -3.89 -22.52 -12.81
C VAL A 57 -4.51 -21.12 -12.79
N SER A 58 -5.47 -20.89 -11.88
CA SER A 58 -6.14 -19.60 -11.78
C SER A 58 -5.17 -18.54 -11.27
N TYR A 59 -4.31 -18.88 -10.31
CA TYR A 59 -3.26 -18.00 -9.82
C TYR A 59 -2.26 -17.60 -10.91
N LEU A 60 -1.84 -18.55 -11.76
CA LEU A 60 -0.95 -18.26 -12.89
C LEU A 60 -1.60 -17.43 -14.00
N MET A 61 -2.93 -17.54 -14.14
CA MET A 61 -3.71 -16.76 -15.10
C MET A 61 -4.06 -15.36 -14.59
N LEU A 62 -4.02 -15.13 -13.28
CA LEU A 62 -4.21 -13.82 -12.67
C LEU A 62 -2.97 -12.95 -12.94
N LYS A 63 -3.03 -12.19 -14.03
CA LYS A 63 -2.00 -11.26 -14.48
C LYS A 63 -2.57 -9.85 -14.54
N ASP A 64 -1.72 -8.86 -14.73
CA ASP A 64 -2.10 -7.44 -14.86
C ASP A 64 -3.13 -7.20 -15.99
N SER A 65 -3.15 -8.07 -17.01
CA SER A 65 -4.16 -8.07 -18.08
C SER A 65 -5.60 -8.24 -17.57
N VAL A 66 -5.81 -8.61 -16.29
CA VAL A 66 -7.14 -8.68 -15.68
C VAL A 66 -7.89 -7.35 -15.78
N ILE A 67 -7.18 -6.22 -15.72
CA ILE A 67 -7.80 -4.89 -15.87
C ILE A 67 -8.37 -4.72 -17.29
N ASP A 68 -7.61 -5.08 -18.31
CA ASP A 68 -8.06 -5.03 -19.71
C ASP A 68 -9.22 -6.01 -19.95
N GLN A 69 -9.13 -7.22 -19.39
CA GLN A 69 -10.20 -8.23 -19.48
C GLN A 69 -11.51 -7.75 -18.85
N ILE A 70 -11.46 -7.14 -17.66
CA ILE A 70 -12.62 -6.52 -17.02
C ILE A 70 -13.19 -5.41 -17.91
N MET A 71 -12.32 -4.57 -18.49
CA MET A 71 -12.74 -3.49 -19.38
C MET A 71 -13.45 -3.98 -20.64
N MET A 72 -13.02 -5.11 -21.20
CA MET A 72 -13.62 -5.71 -22.41
C MET A 72 -14.96 -6.41 -22.16
N THR A 73 -15.36 -6.62 -20.89
CA THR A 73 -16.65 -7.23 -20.58
C THR A 73 -17.84 -6.32 -20.92
N THR A 74 -18.97 -6.93 -21.29
CA THR A 74 -20.24 -6.23 -21.58
C THR A 74 -21.28 -6.35 -20.46
N THR A 75 -21.02 -7.16 -19.44
CA THR A 75 -21.97 -7.44 -18.35
C THR A 75 -22.29 -6.18 -17.53
N PRO A 76 -23.57 -5.89 -17.23
CA PRO A 76 -23.94 -4.67 -16.50
C PRO A 76 -23.38 -4.62 -15.08
N GLU A 77 -23.19 -5.78 -14.44
CA GLU A 77 -22.70 -5.90 -13.06
C GLU A 77 -21.25 -5.42 -12.90
N LEU A 78 -20.43 -5.55 -13.96
CA LEU A 78 -19.05 -5.05 -14.00
C LEU A 78 -18.97 -3.56 -14.39
N SER A 79 -20.10 -2.88 -14.61
CA SER A 79 -20.13 -1.44 -14.92
C SER A 79 -19.42 -0.56 -13.90
N PRO A 80 -19.56 -0.76 -12.57
CA PRO A 80 -18.84 0.03 -11.57
C PRO A 80 -17.31 -0.09 -11.73
N ALA A 81 -16.78 -1.30 -11.89
CA ALA A 81 -15.36 -1.53 -12.13
C ALA A 81 -14.88 -0.83 -13.42
N ARG A 82 -15.64 -0.98 -14.52
CA ARG A 82 -15.31 -0.32 -15.80
C ARG A 82 -15.32 1.21 -15.71
N LYS A 83 -16.21 1.81 -14.90
CA LYS A 83 -16.20 3.27 -14.66
C LYS A 83 -14.90 3.73 -14.01
N ILE A 84 -14.41 3.00 -13.00
CA ILE A 84 -13.14 3.35 -12.32
C ILE A 84 -11.95 3.14 -13.27
N ILE A 85 -11.94 2.08 -14.10
CA ILE A 85 -10.90 1.87 -15.12
C ILE A 85 -10.82 3.06 -16.08
N ARG A 86 -11.96 3.56 -16.58
CA ARG A 86 -11.99 4.73 -17.47
C ARG A 86 -11.42 5.98 -16.80
N ARG A 87 -11.74 6.21 -15.52
CA ARG A 87 -11.15 7.31 -14.74
C ARG A 87 -9.64 7.17 -14.64
N LEU A 88 -9.16 5.96 -14.31
CA LEU A 88 -7.73 5.65 -14.20
C LEU A 88 -6.99 5.93 -15.52
N TRP A 89 -7.53 5.46 -16.65
CA TRP A 89 -6.94 5.68 -17.99
C TRP A 89 -6.97 7.14 -18.42
N ASN A 90 -8.02 7.88 -18.09
CA ASN A 90 -8.12 9.32 -18.34
C ASN A 90 -7.34 10.19 -17.34
N ARG A 91 -6.57 9.56 -16.45
CA ARG A 91 -5.79 10.24 -15.40
C ARG A 91 -6.64 11.07 -14.41
N ASP A 92 -7.93 10.78 -14.32
CA ASP A 92 -8.82 11.26 -13.26
C ASP A 92 -8.61 10.39 -12.00
N LEU A 93 -7.49 10.64 -11.34
CA LEU A 93 -7.05 9.89 -10.18
C LEU A 93 -7.63 10.43 -8.87
N TYR A 94 -7.76 9.55 -7.89
CA TYR A 94 -7.93 9.94 -6.49
C TYR A 94 -6.83 10.91 -6.06
N LYS A 95 -7.18 11.81 -5.13
CA LYS A 95 -6.28 12.88 -4.71
C LYS A 95 -5.97 12.80 -3.24
N LEU A 96 -4.71 13.02 -2.90
CA LEU A 96 -4.29 13.16 -1.51
C LEU A 96 -4.73 14.54 -0.99
N ALA A 97 -5.63 14.54 -0.03
CA ALA A 97 -6.16 15.75 0.61
C ALA A 97 -5.26 16.20 1.77
N VAL A 98 -4.94 15.28 2.68
CA VAL A 98 -4.22 15.57 3.92
C VAL A 98 -3.07 14.60 4.13
N ILE A 99 -1.94 15.12 4.61
CA ILE A 99 -0.84 14.32 5.17
C ILE A 99 -0.56 14.86 6.56
N ARG A 100 -0.62 13.99 7.57
CA ARG A 100 -0.14 14.29 8.91
C ARG A 100 1.02 13.35 9.26
N ARG A 101 2.18 13.94 9.56
CA ARG A 101 3.31 13.22 10.15
C ARG A 101 2.98 12.90 11.61
N ILE A 102 3.36 11.71 12.06
CA ILE A 102 3.08 11.23 13.42
C ILE A 102 4.38 11.01 14.16
N GLN A 103 4.51 11.64 15.33
CA GLN A 103 5.60 11.45 16.28
C GLN A 103 5.07 10.71 17.51
N LEU A 104 5.49 9.45 17.71
CA LEU A 104 4.95 8.62 18.80
C LEU A 104 5.38 9.09 20.20
N GLU A 105 6.41 9.93 20.28
CA GLU A 105 6.84 10.58 21.51
C GLU A 105 5.78 11.59 22.00
N ASP A 106 4.98 12.15 21.08
CA ASP A 106 3.86 13.01 21.42
C ASP A 106 2.62 12.17 21.76
N LYS A 107 2.06 12.40 22.96
CA LYS A 107 0.88 11.68 23.48
C LYS A 107 -0.34 11.83 22.57
N THR A 108 -0.49 12.96 21.90
CA THR A 108 -1.64 13.25 21.01
C THR A 108 -1.53 12.46 19.72
N ASP A 109 -0.37 12.49 19.08
CA ASP A 109 -0.05 11.72 17.87
C ASP A 109 -0.11 10.21 18.13
N ALA A 110 0.41 9.75 19.27
CA ALA A 110 0.32 8.34 19.68
C ALA A 110 -1.14 7.87 19.82
N LYS A 111 -2.01 8.68 20.42
CA LYS A 111 -3.45 8.39 20.51
C LYS A 111 -4.08 8.28 19.14
N ILE A 112 -3.84 9.26 18.25
CA ILE A 112 -4.40 9.25 16.89
C ILE A 112 -3.90 8.03 16.12
N TRP A 113 -2.63 7.68 16.26
CA TRP A 113 -2.05 6.51 15.59
C TRP A 113 -2.66 5.17 16.02
N GLN A 114 -3.13 5.07 17.28
CA GLN A 114 -3.76 3.86 17.81
C GLN A 114 -5.19 3.65 17.30
N ARG A 115 -5.87 4.71 16.87
CA ARG A 115 -7.27 4.65 16.40
C ARG A 115 -7.41 3.96 15.07
N GLU A 116 -8.50 3.23 14.85
CA GLU A 116 -8.72 2.57 13.56
C GLU A 116 -8.95 3.57 12.42
N ALA A 117 -8.59 3.18 11.20
CA ALA A 117 -8.73 4.04 10.03
C ALA A 117 -10.19 4.48 9.82
N GLU A 118 -11.14 3.58 10.12
CA GLU A 118 -12.57 3.85 10.03
C GLU A 118 -13.04 4.88 11.07
N GLU A 119 -12.53 4.84 12.30
CA GLU A 119 -12.86 5.86 13.30
C GLU A 119 -12.41 7.26 12.88
N ILE A 120 -11.19 7.36 12.33
CA ILE A 120 -10.65 8.61 11.81
C ILE A 120 -11.52 9.12 10.65
N LYS A 121 -11.94 8.21 9.77
CA LYS A 121 -12.82 8.50 8.64
C LYS A 121 -14.16 9.05 9.12
N GLN A 122 -14.80 8.40 10.08
CA GLN A 122 -16.09 8.84 10.64
C GLN A 122 -16.00 10.23 11.30
N GLU A 123 -14.91 10.53 12.01
CA GLU A 123 -14.71 11.88 12.54
C GLU A 123 -14.55 12.94 11.45
N LEU A 124 -13.81 12.63 10.38
CA LEU A 124 -13.67 13.55 9.25
C LEU A 124 -15.02 13.87 8.59
N LEU A 125 -15.95 12.91 8.55
CA LEU A 125 -17.32 13.13 8.06
C LEU A 125 -18.16 14.03 8.98
N GLN A 126 -17.87 14.05 10.28
CA GLN A 126 -18.56 14.90 11.25
C GLN A 126 -18.08 16.35 11.24
N VAL A 127 -16.91 16.63 10.66
CA VAL A 127 -16.41 18.00 10.49
C VAL A 127 -17.29 18.72 9.47
N ARG A 128 -18.35 19.37 9.98
CA ARG A 128 -19.25 20.21 9.19
C ARG A 128 -18.55 21.52 8.86
N GLY A 129 -17.98 21.63 7.67
CA GLY A 129 -17.68 22.92 7.07
C GLY A 129 -18.76 23.31 6.07
N HIS A 130 -19.19 24.57 6.07
CA HIS A 130 -20.01 25.13 4.99
C HIS A 130 -19.12 25.33 3.75
N HIS A 131 -18.95 24.28 2.95
CA HIS A 131 -18.16 24.34 1.72
C HIS A 131 -19.11 24.35 0.53
N THR A 132 -19.18 25.49 -0.15
CA THR A 132 -19.96 25.65 -1.37
C THR A 132 -19.05 25.59 -2.59
N LEU A 133 -19.31 24.69 -3.53
CA LEU A 133 -18.70 24.71 -4.87
C LEU A 133 -19.78 25.10 -5.87
N ASN A 134 -19.54 26.13 -6.67
CA ASN A 134 -20.51 26.66 -7.63
C ASN A 134 -21.89 27.00 -7.01
N GLY A 135 -21.91 27.41 -5.74
CA GLY A 135 -23.14 27.74 -5.01
C GLY A 135 -23.96 26.55 -4.51
N GLN A 136 -23.44 25.32 -4.62
CA GLN A 136 -24.03 24.12 -4.02
C GLN A 136 -23.21 23.66 -2.81
N ASP A 137 -23.89 23.32 -1.72
CA ASP A 137 -23.25 22.72 -0.55
C ASP A 137 -22.67 21.35 -0.94
N ILE A 138 -21.36 21.19 -0.77
CA ILE A 138 -20.70 19.89 -0.93
C ILE A 138 -20.69 19.19 0.42
N HIS A 139 -21.22 17.98 0.43
CA HIS A 139 -21.07 17.05 1.54
C HIS A 139 -20.12 15.91 1.18
N LEU A 140 -19.24 15.58 2.13
CA LEU A 140 -18.41 14.38 2.07
C LEU A 140 -19.25 13.19 2.49
N GLU A 141 -19.25 12.16 1.66
CA GLU A 141 -19.83 10.86 1.96
C GLU A 141 -18.74 9.92 2.46
N GLU A 142 -19.15 8.86 3.13
CA GLU A 142 -18.22 7.84 3.59
C GLU A 142 -17.41 7.24 2.44
N ASP A 143 -18.01 7.02 1.27
CA ASP A 143 -17.29 6.47 0.12
C ASP A 143 -16.33 7.49 -0.53
N ASP A 144 -16.39 8.78 -0.18
CA ASP A 144 -15.43 9.75 -0.74
C ASP A 144 -14.04 9.63 -0.12
N LEU A 145 -13.90 9.02 1.07
CA LEU A 145 -12.68 9.08 1.87
C LEU A 145 -11.94 7.75 1.96
N ILE A 146 -10.62 7.81 1.86
CA ILE A 146 -9.71 6.69 2.13
C ILE A 146 -8.66 7.17 3.13
N VAL A 147 -8.58 6.52 4.28
CA VAL A 147 -7.57 6.80 5.32
C VAL A 147 -6.47 5.75 5.26
N GLU A 148 -5.25 6.16 4.93
CA GLU A 148 -4.06 5.31 4.86
C GLU A 148 -3.14 5.59 6.04
N LYS A 149 -2.89 4.55 6.86
CA LYS A 149 -1.81 4.53 7.84
C LYS A 149 -0.51 4.08 7.18
N HIS A 150 0.34 5.03 6.86
CA HIS A 150 1.54 4.83 6.07
C HIS A 150 2.80 4.77 6.95
N LYS A 151 3.62 3.73 6.76
CA LYS A 151 4.91 3.54 7.47
C LYS A 151 6.05 3.37 6.47
N ILE A 152 7.16 4.04 6.70
CA ILE A 152 8.43 3.78 6.00
C ILE A 152 9.47 3.44 7.05
N HIS A 153 10.18 2.34 6.89
CA HIS A 153 11.27 1.97 7.79
C HIS A 153 12.44 1.31 7.06
N HIS A 154 13.59 1.22 7.74
CA HIS A 154 14.81 0.65 7.19
C HIS A 154 14.86 -0.90 7.21
N GLY A 155 13.70 -1.55 7.34
CA GLY A 155 13.54 -3.01 7.29
C GLY A 155 13.38 -3.67 8.66
N SER A 156 13.71 -2.97 9.75
CA SER A 156 13.62 -3.47 11.12
C SER A 156 12.72 -2.60 12.01
N LYS A 157 11.62 -2.08 11.46
CA LYS A 157 10.72 -1.14 12.14
C LYS A 157 11.52 0.06 12.69
N GLN A 158 11.35 0.40 13.97
CA GLN A 158 12.06 1.50 14.64
C GLN A 158 13.53 1.19 14.95
N LEU A 159 13.98 -0.06 14.82
CA LEU A 159 15.34 -0.45 15.16
C LEU A 159 16.30 -0.18 14.00
N ASN A 160 17.54 0.16 14.34
CA ASN A 160 18.62 0.24 13.37
C ASN A 160 18.96 -1.18 12.86
N PRO A 161 18.80 -1.47 11.56
CA PRO A 161 19.14 -2.78 11.01
C PRO A 161 20.63 -3.14 11.16
N LEU A 162 21.52 -2.15 11.30
CA LEU A 162 22.95 -2.38 11.50
C LEU A 162 23.27 -3.11 12.81
N LEU A 163 22.37 -3.05 13.81
CA LEU A 163 22.53 -3.79 15.07
C LEU A 163 22.57 -5.31 14.84
N PHE A 164 21.91 -5.78 13.78
CA PHE A 164 21.86 -7.19 13.40
C PHE A 164 23.01 -7.62 12.47
N MET A 165 23.92 -6.70 12.12
CA MET A 165 25.09 -7.00 11.29
C MET A 165 26.34 -7.23 12.12
N ARG A 166 27.26 -8.03 11.57
CA ARG A 166 28.60 -8.26 12.12
C ARG A 166 29.61 -8.03 11.01
N PHE A 167 30.72 -7.39 11.34
CA PHE A 167 31.74 -6.97 10.39
C PHE A 167 33.08 -7.61 10.75
N LEU A 168 33.84 -7.93 9.71
CA LEU A 168 35.23 -8.35 9.80
C LEU A 168 36.14 -7.26 9.21
N PRO A 169 37.19 -6.85 9.93
CA PRO A 169 38.18 -5.92 9.39
C PRO A 169 38.90 -6.54 8.18
N LYS A 170 39.27 -5.71 7.18
CA LYS A 170 40.00 -6.16 5.99
C LYS A 170 41.27 -6.97 6.32
N ARG A 171 41.99 -6.57 7.38
CA ARG A 171 43.21 -7.26 7.85
C ARG A 171 42.98 -8.71 8.29
N GLU A 172 41.76 -9.06 8.70
CA GLU A 172 41.39 -10.40 9.14
C GLU A 172 40.90 -11.29 7.98
N LEU A 173 40.70 -10.74 6.77
CA LEU A 173 40.16 -11.51 5.64
C LEU A 173 41.10 -12.63 5.19
N GLY A 174 42.42 -12.46 5.34
CA GLY A 174 43.40 -13.51 5.05
C GLY A 174 43.26 -14.74 5.94
N ASN A 175 42.70 -14.56 7.14
CA ASN A 175 42.51 -15.61 8.14
C ASN A 175 41.23 -16.43 7.93
N LEU A 176 40.42 -16.12 6.90
CA LEU A 176 39.17 -16.84 6.60
C LEU A 176 39.38 -18.27 6.10
N ARG A 177 40.61 -18.61 5.67
CA ARG A 177 40.97 -19.97 5.24
C ARG A 177 41.48 -20.83 6.39
N ASN A 178 41.59 -20.28 7.59
CA ASN A 178 42.09 -20.99 8.74
C ASN A 178 41.06 -22.03 9.24
N PRO A 179 41.49 -23.04 10.00
CA PRO A 179 40.58 -23.97 10.67
C PRO A 179 39.54 -23.24 11.55
N VAL A 180 38.36 -23.84 11.70
CA VAL A 180 37.18 -23.24 12.37
C VAL A 180 37.52 -22.65 13.74
N ASP A 181 38.36 -23.32 14.52
CA ASP A 181 38.75 -22.91 15.88
C ASP A 181 39.57 -21.61 15.92
N THR A 182 40.14 -21.22 14.78
CA THR A 182 41.03 -20.05 14.62
C THR A 182 40.47 -18.99 13.69
N LEU A 183 39.19 -19.12 13.31
CA LEU A 183 38.55 -18.13 12.45
C LEU A 183 38.43 -16.77 13.16
N PRO A 184 38.58 -15.67 12.41
CA PRO A 184 38.43 -14.34 12.97
C PRO A 184 36.98 -14.10 13.40
N LYS A 185 36.82 -13.47 14.57
CA LYS A 185 35.48 -13.18 15.12
C LYS A 185 34.93 -11.89 14.52
N ALA A 186 33.80 -12.00 13.84
CA ALA A 186 33.06 -10.84 13.38
C ALA A 186 32.44 -10.09 14.57
N ALA A 187 32.53 -8.77 14.57
CA ALA A 187 32.07 -7.94 15.68
C ALA A 187 31.03 -6.93 15.20
N GLN A 188 30.20 -6.47 16.14
CA GLN A 188 29.31 -5.35 15.88
C GLN A 188 30.10 -4.04 15.90
N VAL A 189 29.69 -3.10 15.06
CA VAL A 189 30.29 -1.76 15.05
C VAL A 189 29.54 -0.89 16.05
N ASN A 190 30.29 -0.14 16.87
CA ASN A 190 29.71 0.84 17.79
C ASN A 190 29.14 2.02 16.99
N GLU A 191 27.84 2.28 17.12
CA GLU A 191 27.11 3.34 16.44
C GLU A 191 27.67 4.74 16.73
N ASN A 192 28.17 4.97 17.94
CA ASN A 192 28.72 6.28 18.35
C ASN A 192 29.89 6.73 17.47
N LYS A 193 30.59 5.79 16.83
CA LYS A 193 31.67 6.11 15.88
C LYS A 193 31.16 6.78 14.60
N PHE A 194 29.87 6.70 14.32
CA PHE A 194 29.24 7.15 13.08
C PHE A 194 27.99 8.01 13.33
N GLU A 195 27.83 8.57 14.53
CA GLU A 195 26.61 9.29 14.93
C GLU A 195 26.23 10.41 13.95
N GLY A 196 27.22 11.11 13.38
CA GLY A 196 27.00 12.18 12.39
C GLY A 196 26.58 11.71 10.99
N HIS A 197 26.59 10.41 10.73
CA HIS A 197 26.29 9.83 9.41
C HIS A 197 25.06 8.91 9.42
N ILE A 198 24.60 8.49 10.60
CA ILE A 198 23.44 7.61 10.72
C ILE A 198 22.16 8.40 11.07
N PRO A 199 21.00 7.99 10.55
CA PRO A 199 19.72 8.54 10.98
C PRO A 199 19.48 8.29 12.47
N ARG A 200 18.81 9.21 13.14
CA ARG A 200 18.33 9.03 14.52
C ARG A 200 16.99 8.29 14.59
N VAL A 201 16.24 8.31 13.48
CA VAL A 201 14.93 7.69 13.36
C VAL A 201 14.97 6.73 12.18
N PHE A 202 14.62 5.46 12.42
CA PHE A 202 14.64 4.40 11.41
C PHE A 202 13.25 4.04 10.88
N GLN A 203 12.21 4.66 11.44
CA GLN A 203 10.83 4.51 10.98
C GLN A 203 10.07 5.83 11.04
N GLU A 204 9.47 6.21 9.93
CA GLU A 204 8.53 7.31 9.80
C GLU A 204 7.09 6.78 9.75
N GLN A 205 6.17 7.56 10.32
CA GLN A 205 4.74 7.25 10.32
C GLN A 205 3.95 8.46 9.85
N ASN A 206 2.96 8.20 9.00
CA ASN A 206 2.10 9.23 8.45
C ASN A 206 0.67 8.72 8.38
N ILE A 207 -0.29 9.61 8.61
CA ILE A 207 -1.68 9.39 8.24
C ILE A 207 -1.92 10.20 6.96
N ARG A 208 -2.41 9.54 5.93
CA ARG A 208 -2.72 10.14 4.64
C ARG A 208 -4.20 9.96 4.37
N VAL A 209 -4.87 11.04 4.00
CA VAL A 209 -6.29 11.00 3.64
C VAL A 209 -6.41 11.29 2.15
N PHE A 210 -6.94 10.32 1.42
CA PHE A 210 -7.25 10.45 0.00
C PHE A 210 -8.73 10.68 -0.19
N CYS A 211 -9.08 11.43 -1.22
CA CYS A 211 -10.45 11.65 -1.66
C CYS A 211 -10.65 11.00 -3.04
N ARG A 212 -11.71 10.19 -3.17
CA ARG A 212 -12.09 9.54 -4.44
C ARG A 212 -12.64 10.54 -5.47
N SER A 213 -13.17 11.66 -4.99
CA SER A 213 -13.81 12.72 -5.77
C SER A 213 -12.94 13.98 -5.73
N PRO A 214 -12.16 14.29 -6.78
CA PRO A 214 -11.23 15.43 -6.78
C PRO A 214 -11.90 16.78 -6.47
N GLU A 215 -13.16 16.95 -6.86
CA GLU A 215 -13.96 18.16 -6.62
C GLU A 215 -14.27 18.39 -5.14
N LYS A 216 -14.35 17.32 -4.34
CA LYS A 216 -14.65 17.40 -2.90
C LYS A 216 -13.40 17.61 -2.04
N ILE A 217 -12.22 17.72 -2.65
CA ILE A 217 -10.96 17.86 -1.91
C ILE A 217 -10.89 19.14 -1.09
N GLU A 218 -11.54 20.21 -1.53
CA GLU A 218 -11.53 21.52 -0.86
C GLU A 218 -12.18 21.46 0.52
N VAL A 219 -13.12 20.53 0.73
CA VAL A 219 -13.77 20.32 2.04
C VAL A 219 -12.80 19.79 3.10
N LEU A 220 -11.70 19.16 2.68
CA LEU A 220 -10.73 18.49 3.54
C LEU A 220 -9.46 19.32 3.80
N ARG A 221 -9.32 20.50 3.18
CA ARG A 221 -8.15 21.38 3.31
C ARG A 221 -8.39 22.48 4.33
#